data_AF-A0A853BY51-F1
#
_entry.id   AF-A0A853BY51-F1
#
_cell.length_a   1.000
_cell.length_b   1.000
_cell.length_c   1.000
_cell.angle_alpha   90.00
_cell.angle_beta   90.00
_cell.angle_gamma   90.00
#
_symmetry.space_group_name_H-M   'P 1'
#
loop_
_entity.id
_entity.type
_entity.pdbx_description
1 polymer ?
#
loop_
_entity_poly.entity_id
_entity_poly.type
_entity_poly.pdbx_seq_one_letter_code
_entity_poly.pdbx_strand_id
1 'polypeptide(L)'
;MRARLDPDDPRAAMHTGRPLGRLMLDRDPDLDLCHMHDPNQDRAMVCRFMYFRVKRLRLGAVLTRFLRERLAPGGTVFILDCPLRWPATVLGERHRFQFGALGGIPPQGYTEGGERVARFLAEQGAAARTWDAPEADAECPEAEWGYDDTLTADLRAVAAERGLRLRRITVPEPEQLSPLVAELYRWWYRRLGLPDDRLIVETYNQWEPYWALRTGSVPFWLHFPTEPSRDRLADYLREAPAPPYRDIHVNLFSNGLRSMGQLPAEEWGALARRHASRTGGLLGVDARAYPTDLGGLLRYRSAFASLGARQDLPAPLTLAELAEFLAEARGSAAHRPVRIADEGTGADAPAP
;
A
#
# COMPACT_ATOMS: atom_id res chain seq x y z
N MET A 1 6.69 -8.26 18.39
CA MET A 1 7.20 -8.69 19.72
C MET A 1 7.21 -7.49 20.66
N ARG A 2 6.81 -7.59 21.94
CA ARG A 2 6.87 -6.43 22.86
C ARG A 2 8.33 -6.03 23.11
N ALA A 3 8.65 -4.75 22.95
CA ALA A 3 9.95 -4.17 23.22
C ALA A 3 9.74 -2.77 23.82
N ARG A 4 10.45 -2.43 24.90
CA ARG A 4 10.54 -1.05 25.39
C ARG A 4 11.80 -0.45 24.78
N LEU A 5 11.68 0.03 23.55
CA LEU A 5 12.76 0.68 22.81
C LEU A 5 12.46 2.17 22.71
N ASP A 6 13.52 2.97 22.74
CA ASP A 6 13.42 4.35 22.30
C ASP A 6 13.10 4.32 20.79
N PRO A 7 11.96 4.89 20.34
CA PRO A 7 11.66 4.95 18.91
C PRO A 7 12.75 5.69 18.11
N ASP A 8 13.54 6.58 18.74
CA ASP A 8 14.60 7.34 18.07
C ASP A 8 15.98 6.69 18.15
N ASP A 9 16.09 5.46 18.66
CA ASP A 9 17.33 4.67 18.65
C ASP A 9 17.20 3.44 17.70
N PRO A 10 17.30 3.66 16.38
CA PRO A 10 17.18 2.58 15.40
C PRO A 10 18.30 1.55 15.51
N ARG A 11 19.48 1.94 16.02
CA ARG A 11 20.61 1.01 16.22
C ARG A 11 20.32 0.04 17.36
N ALA A 12 19.81 0.53 18.49
CA ALA A 12 19.36 -0.34 19.58
C ALA A 12 18.20 -1.23 19.14
N ALA A 13 17.25 -0.70 18.33
CA ALA A 13 16.18 -1.50 17.76
C ALA A 13 16.74 -2.67 16.93
N MET A 14 17.62 -2.37 15.95
CA MET A 14 18.30 -3.37 15.12
C MET A 14 19.00 -4.45 15.94
N HIS A 15 19.82 -4.05 16.91
CA HIS A 15 20.58 -4.99 17.76
C HIS A 15 19.67 -5.85 18.61
N THR A 16 18.62 -5.28 19.19
CA THR A 16 17.65 -5.99 20.05
C THR A 16 16.82 -6.99 19.25
N GLY A 17 16.41 -6.64 18.02
CA GLY A 17 15.61 -7.51 17.17
C GLY A 17 16.40 -8.62 16.48
N ARG A 18 17.73 -8.46 16.33
CA ARG A 18 18.56 -9.40 15.55
C ARG A 18 18.47 -10.86 16.05
N PRO A 19 18.57 -11.17 17.36
CA PRO A 19 18.44 -12.55 17.84
C PRO A 19 17.05 -13.13 17.60
N LEU A 20 15.99 -12.32 17.72
CA LEU A 20 14.64 -12.78 17.43
C LEU A 20 14.47 -13.14 15.95
N GLY A 21 14.93 -12.27 15.05
CA GLY A 21 14.79 -12.53 13.62
C GLY A 21 15.54 -13.79 13.18
N ARG A 22 16.72 -14.07 13.76
CA ARG A 22 17.43 -15.34 13.56
C ARG A 22 16.58 -16.54 14.00
N LEU A 23 16.00 -16.46 15.21
CA LEU A 23 15.14 -17.51 15.75
C LEU A 23 13.91 -17.80 14.87
N MET A 24 13.36 -16.79 14.21
CA MET A 24 12.26 -16.95 13.24
C MET A 24 12.76 -17.67 11.98
N LEU A 25 13.85 -17.19 11.39
CA LEU A 25 14.41 -17.74 10.14
C LEU A 25 14.94 -19.18 10.29
N ASP A 26 15.43 -19.56 11.47
CA ASP A 26 15.89 -20.92 11.76
C ASP A 26 14.74 -21.94 11.74
N ARG A 27 13.51 -21.48 12.03
CA ARG A 27 12.30 -22.33 11.99
C ARG A 27 11.59 -22.30 10.65
N ASP A 28 11.78 -21.22 9.89
CA ASP A 28 11.06 -20.96 8.65
C ASP A 28 12.06 -20.73 7.49
N PRO A 29 12.54 -21.81 6.82
CA PRO A 29 13.54 -21.71 5.75
C PRO A 29 12.99 -21.04 4.48
N ASP A 30 11.67 -21.05 4.28
CA ASP A 30 11.00 -20.51 3.10
C ASP A 30 10.76 -18.99 3.19
N LEU A 31 11.26 -18.32 4.23
CA LEU A 31 11.04 -16.89 4.47
C LEU A 31 12.33 -16.08 4.37
N ASP A 32 12.20 -14.86 3.86
CA ASP A 32 13.12 -13.75 4.07
C ASP A 32 12.48 -12.76 5.03
N LEU A 33 13.30 -12.14 5.89
CA LEU A 33 12.85 -11.30 6.99
C LEU A 33 13.45 -9.90 6.88
N CYS A 34 12.59 -8.91 6.76
CA CYS A 34 12.96 -7.51 6.91
C CYS A 34 12.48 -6.99 8.28
N HIS A 35 13.43 -6.72 9.18
CA HIS A 35 13.18 -6.00 10.41
C HIS A 35 13.07 -4.51 10.08
N MET A 36 11.85 -3.98 10.08
CA MET A 36 11.58 -2.58 9.76
C MET A 36 11.42 -1.76 11.03
N HIS A 37 12.05 -0.60 11.09
CA HIS A 37 11.88 0.38 12.16
C HIS A 37 11.62 1.76 11.57
N ASP A 38 10.37 2.24 11.66
CA ASP A 38 9.98 3.56 11.18
C ASP A 38 9.44 4.44 12.33
N PRO A 39 10.26 5.36 12.88
CA PRO A 39 9.80 6.29 13.91
C PRO A 39 8.97 7.46 13.35
N ASN A 40 8.87 7.62 12.03
CA ASN A 40 8.09 8.68 11.42
C ASN A 40 6.61 8.29 11.34
N GLN A 41 6.26 7.17 10.69
CA GLN A 41 4.85 6.74 10.59
C GLN A 41 4.41 5.86 11.75
N ASP A 42 5.30 5.00 12.26
CA ASP A 42 4.95 3.95 13.22
C ASP A 42 5.38 4.24 14.66
N ARG A 43 5.68 5.50 15.03
CA ARG A 43 6.22 5.84 16.37
C ARG A 43 5.44 5.24 17.55
N ALA A 44 4.11 5.35 17.52
CA ALA A 44 3.22 4.84 18.55
C ALA A 44 3.29 3.31 18.70
N MET A 45 3.75 2.65 17.63
CA MET A 45 3.86 1.22 17.46
C MET A 45 5.29 0.73 17.79
N VAL A 46 6.35 1.38 17.28
CA VAL A 46 7.74 0.94 17.48
C VAL A 46 8.26 1.16 18.90
N CYS A 47 7.67 2.09 19.66
CA CYS A 47 7.99 2.25 21.09
C CYS A 47 7.51 1.07 21.97
N ARG A 48 6.65 0.21 21.43
CA ARG A 48 6.06 -0.93 22.15
C ARG A 48 6.33 -2.27 21.49
N PHE A 49 6.54 -2.29 20.18
CA PHE A 49 6.73 -3.52 19.45
C PHE A 49 7.79 -3.42 18.36
N MET A 50 8.51 -4.51 18.14
CA MET A 50 9.29 -4.72 16.92
C MET A 50 8.43 -5.39 15.86
N TYR A 51 8.51 -4.88 14.63
CA TYR A 51 7.83 -5.42 13.45
C TYR A 51 8.82 -6.08 12.51
N PHE A 52 8.45 -7.28 12.09
CA PHE A 52 9.16 -7.99 11.05
C PHE A 52 8.20 -8.19 9.89
N ARG A 53 8.61 -7.74 8.71
CA ARG A 53 7.93 -8.04 7.45
C ARG A 53 8.57 -9.29 6.88
N VAL A 54 7.75 -10.21 6.40
CA VAL A 54 8.21 -11.47 5.81
C VAL A 54 7.93 -11.46 4.32
N LYS A 55 8.88 -11.95 3.54
CA LYS A 55 8.68 -12.28 2.13
C LYS A 55 8.85 -13.79 1.99
N ARG A 56 7.99 -14.42 1.19
CA ARG A 56 8.10 -15.85 0.91
C ARG A 56 9.08 -16.06 -0.22
N LEU A 57 10.10 -16.88 0.03
CA LEU A 57 11.03 -17.37 -0.98
C LEU A 57 10.43 -18.53 -1.78
N ARG A 58 9.51 -19.28 -1.16
CA ARG A 58 8.83 -20.45 -1.74
C ARG A 58 7.32 -20.41 -1.52
N LEU A 59 6.56 -20.98 -2.46
CA LEU A 59 5.12 -21.19 -2.28
C LEU A 59 4.84 -22.13 -1.10
N GLY A 60 5.69 -23.13 -0.93
CA GLY A 60 5.49 -24.23 0.02
C GLY A 60 4.29 -25.09 -0.33
N ALA A 61 4.08 -26.16 0.44
CA ALA A 61 3.07 -27.17 0.13
C ALA A 61 1.63 -26.63 0.15
N VAL A 62 1.32 -25.70 1.06
CA VAL A 62 -0.06 -25.20 1.26
C VAL A 62 -0.53 -24.36 0.08
N LEU A 63 0.24 -23.35 -0.35
CA LEU A 63 -0.14 -22.50 -1.47
C LEU A 63 -0.06 -23.26 -2.79
N THR A 64 0.94 -24.12 -2.95
CA THR A 64 1.04 -25.01 -4.13
C THR A 64 -0.21 -25.88 -4.26
N ARG A 65 -0.65 -26.51 -3.16
CA ARG A 65 -1.89 -27.32 -3.15
C ARG A 65 -3.11 -26.47 -3.46
N PHE A 66 -3.21 -25.27 -2.88
CA PHE A 66 -4.33 -24.36 -3.17
C PHE A 66 -4.43 -24.03 -4.66
N LEU A 67 -3.32 -23.62 -5.28
CA LEU A 67 -3.28 -23.30 -6.71
C LEU A 67 -3.61 -24.53 -7.58
N ARG A 68 -3.15 -25.71 -7.19
CA ARG A 68 -3.46 -26.98 -7.88
C ARG A 68 -4.92 -27.40 -7.73
N GLU A 69 -5.51 -27.29 -6.56
CA GLU A 69 -6.82 -27.90 -6.28
C GLU A 69 -7.99 -26.94 -6.45
N ARG A 70 -7.75 -25.63 -6.38
CA ARG A 70 -8.83 -24.62 -6.30
C ARG A 70 -8.93 -23.72 -7.52
N LEU A 71 -7.89 -23.60 -8.33
CA LEU A 71 -7.98 -22.86 -9.59
C LEU A 71 -8.54 -23.73 -10.70
N ALA A 72 -9.51 -23.18 -11.43
CA ALA A 72 -10.03 -23.79 -12.64
C ALA A 72 -8.91 -23.94 -13.68
N PRO A 73 -8.96 -24.96 -14.56
CA PRO A 73 -8.06 -25.07 -15.71
C PRO A 73 -8.05 -23.77 -16.53
N GLY A 74 -6.88 -23.29 -16.95
CA GLY A 74 -6.75 -22.01 -17.64
C GLY A 74 -6.95 -20.77 -16.76
N GLY A 75 -7.14 -20.96 -15.44
CA GLY A 75 -7.26 -19.88 -14.46
C GLY A 75 -6.06 -18.94 -14.47
N THR A 76 -6.26 -17.69 -14.04
CA THR A 76 -5.20 -16.66 -14.04
C THR A 76 -4.72 -16.38 -12.62
N VAL A 77 -3.40 -16.34 -12.44
CA VAL A 77 -2.73 -15.85 -11.24
C VAL A 77 -2.11 -14.50 -11.57
N PHE A 78 -2.40 -13.49 -10.75
CA PHE A 78 -1.78 -12.17 -10.87
C PHE A 78 -0.67 -12.00 -9.83
N ILE A 79 0.51 -11.60 -10.28
CA ILE A 79 1.58 -11.03 -9.45
C ILE A 79 1.36 -9.52 -9.42
N LEU A 80 1.18 -8.94 -8.24
CA LEU A 80 1.25 -7.50 -8.05
C LEU A 80 2.69 -7.14 -7.65
N ASP A 81 3.39 -6.47 -8.56
CA ASP A 81 4.81 -6.16 -8.45
C ASP A 81 5.01 -4.65 -8.24
N CYS A 82 5.47 -4.28 -7.04
CA CYS A 82 5.99 -2.96 -6.77
C CYS A 82 7.52 -3.05 -6.74
N PRO A 83 8.25 -2.42 -7.68
CA PRO A 83 9.71 -2.53 -7.77
C PRO A 83 10.42 -1.64 -6.74
N LEU A 84 9.67 -0.99 -5.83
CA LEU A 84 10.22 -0.11 -4.81
C LEU A 84 11.35 -0.79 -4.04
N ARG A 85 12.49 -0.10 -4.01
CA ARG A 85 13.70 -0.47 -3.29
C ARG A 85 13.86 0.42 -2.06
N TRP A 86 14.57 -0.08 -1.05
CA TRP A 86 14.93 0.70 0.13
C TRP A 86 16.32 0.32 0.65
N PRO A 87 17.11 1.30 1.15
CA PRO A 87 18.40 1.04 1.80
C PRO A 87 18.25 0.20 3.06
N ALA A 88 19.04 -0.86 3.18
CA ALA A 88 18.98 -1.77 4.32
C ALA A 88 20.36 -2.20 4.81
N THR A 89 20.46 -2.54 6.08
CA THR A 89 21.63 -3.20 6.68
C THR A 89 21.46 -4.73 6.63
N VAL A 90 22.42 -5.45 6.09
CA VAL A 90 22.42 -6.90 6.03
C VAL A 90 22.77 -7.49 7.40
N LEU A 91 21.81 -8.22 8.00
CA LEU A 91 22.00 -8.86 9.31
C LEU A 91 22.39 -10.35 9.23
N GLY A 92 22.22 -10.95 8.06
CA GLY A 92 22.51 -12.33 7.69
C GLY A 92 21.96 -12.65 6.30
N GLU A 93 22.06 -13.88 5.82
CA GLU A 93 21.67 -14.25 4.44
C GLU A 93 20.21 -13.90 4.10
N ARG A 94 19.27 -14.17 5.02
CA ARG A 94 17.81 -13.94 4.85
C ARG A 94 17.22 -12.91 5.83
N HIS A 95 18.08 -12.08 6.42
CA HIS A 95 17.69 -11.09 7.43
C HIS A 95 18.26 -9.72 7.06
N ARG A 96 17.38 -8.74 6.93
CA ARG A 96 17.73 -7.34 6.66
C ARG A 96 17.13 -6.43 7.74
N PHE A 97 17.74 -5.27 7.95
CA PHE A 97 17.19 -4.19 8.74
C PHE A 97 16.92 -2.98 7.86
N GLN A 98 15.68 -2.50 7.86
CA GLN A 98 15.25 -1.32 7.12
C GLN A 98 14.94 -0.20 8.12
N PHE A 99 15.61 0.94 7.98
CA PHE A 99 15.30 2.14 8.75
C PHE A 99 14.43 3.09 7.91
N GLY A 100 13.28 3.48 8.47
CA GLY A 100 12.26 4.25 7.77
C GLY A 100 11.42 3.41 6.81
N ALA A 101 10.38 4.03 6.27
CA ALA A 101 9.52 3.45 5.26
C ALA A 101 8.95 4.53 4.34
N LEU A 102 8.28 4.09 3.28
CA LEU A 102 7.51 4.97 2.40
C LEU A 102 6.43 5.71 3.21
N GLY A 103 6.48 7.04 3.23
CA GLY A 103 5.52 7.86 3.96
C GLY A 103 6.02 9.27 4.25
N GLY A 104 6.14 10.11 3.22
CA GLY A 104 6.38 11.55 3.39
C GLY A 104 7.81 12.01 3.67
N ILE A 105 8.75 11.08 3.84
CA ILE A 105 10.21 11.33 3.90
C ILE A 105 10.90 10.39 2.90
N PRO A 106 11.82 10.88 2.05
CA PRO A 106 12.67 10.02 1.24
C PRO A 106 13.72 9.30 2.12
N PRO A 107 14.32 8.18 1.67
CA PRO A 107 15.29 7.42 2.48
C PRO A 107 16.43 8.27 3.06
N GLN A 108 16.96 9.22 2.29
CA GLN A 108 18.04 10.12 2.70
C GLN A 108 17.66 10.98 3.91
N GLY A 109 16.38 11.32 4.07
CA GLY A 109 15.92 12.10 5.21
C GLY A 109 16.07 11.35 6.53
N TYR A 110 16.06 10.01 6.52
CA TYR A 110 16.28 9.22 7.73
C TYR A 110 17.76 9.16 8.13
N THR A 111 18.68 9.16 7.17
CA THR A 111 20.12 9.00 7.41
C THR A 111 20.88 10.32 7.54
N GLU A 112 20.60 11.30 6.67
CA GLU A 112 21.30 12.60 6.64
C GLU A 112 20.72 13.60 7.65
N GLY A 113 19.44 13.44 8.02
CA GLY A 113 18.74 14.31 8.93
C GLY A 113 18.34 15.65 8.30
N GLY A 114 18.70 16.77 8.95
CA GLY A 114 18.37 18.13 8.53
C GLY A 114 17.31 18.81 9.40
N GLU A 115 17.01 20.07 9.11
CA GLU A 115 16.16 20.92 9.97
C GLU A 115 14.73 20.40 10.16
N ARG A 116 14.17 19.74 9.13
CA ARG A 116 12.84 19.12 9.22
C ARG A 116 12.83 17.95 10.21
N VAL A 117 13.88 17.13 10.20
CA VAL A 117 14.06 16.00 11.14
C VAL A 117 14.33 16.52 12.54
N ALA A 118 15.22 17.50 12.71
CA ALA A 118 15.52 18.09 14.00
C ALA A 118 14.28 18.70 14.66
N ARG A 119 13.43 19.37 13.88
CA ARG A 119 12.14 19.90 14.35
C ARG A 119 11.19 18.80 14.77
N PHE A 120 11.02 17.77 13.93
CA PHE A 120 10.18 16.63 14.26
C PHE A 120 10.63 15.97 15.56
N LEU A 121 11.92 15.68 15.70
CA LEU A 121 12.50 15.08 16.90
C LEU A 121 12.26 15.95 18.15
N ALA A 122 12.46 17.27 18.05
CA ALA A 122 12.17 18.19 19.14
C ALA A 122 10.67 18.20 19.52
N GLU A 123 9.77 18.19 18.54
CA GLU A 123 8.32 18.08 18.77
C GLU A 123 7.93 16.74 19.43
N GLN A 124 8.67 15.67 19.15
CA GLN A 124 8.51 14.37 19.79
C GLN A 124 9.23 14.25 21.15
N GLY A 125 9.90 15.30 21.61
CA GLY A 125 10.63 15.33 22.88
C GLY A 125 11.94 14.55 22.88
N ALA A 126 12.49 14.23 21.70
CA ALA A 126 13.77 13.57 21.59
C ALA A 126 14.93 14.53 21.92
N ALA A 127 15.97 14.00 22.57
CA ALA A 127 17.17 14.78 22.89
C ALA A 127 18.08 14.99 21.66
N ALA A 128 18.02 14.07 20.70
CA ALA A 128 18.82 14.12 19.48
C ALA A 128 18.19 15.05 18.43
N ARG A 129 19.04 15.61 17.55
CA ARG A 129 18.61 16.41 16.38
C ARG A 129 18.58 15.61 15.08
N THR A 130 19.20 14.43 15.08
CA THR A 130 19.21 13.48 13.97
C THR A 130 19.13 12.07 14.57
N TRP A 131 18.71 11.10 13.77
CA TRP A 131 18.83 9.69 14.18
C TRP A 131 20.25 9.18 13.96
N ASP A 132 20.73 8.31 14.83
CA ASP A 132 21.93 7.50 14.59
C ASP A 132 21.53 6.25 13.80
N ALA A 133 21.26 6.44 12.50
CA ALA A 133 20.86 5.37 11.60
C ALA A 133 21.97 4.33 11.44
N PRO A 134 21.67 3.02 11.49
CA PRO A 134 22.60 1.98 11.02
C PRO A 134 23.02 2.23 9.57
N GLU A 135 24.28 1.92 9.25
CA GLU A 135 24.78 2.00 7.88
C GLU A 135 24.05 1.00 7.00
N ALA A 136 23.53 1.47 5.86
CA ALA A 136 22.95 0.61 4.84
C ALA A 136 24.05 0.11 3.91
N ASP A 137 24.11 -1.20 3.70
CA ASP A 137 25.10 -1.89 2.87
C ASP A 137 24.45 -2.66 1.70
N ALA A 138 23.13 -2.54 1.54
CA ALA A 138 22.39 -3.10 0.41
C ALA A 138 21.13 -2.30 0.05
N GLU A 139 20.72 -2.38 -1.22
CA GLU A 139 19.39 -1.96 -1.70
C GLU A 139 18.50 -3.21 -1.84
N CYS A 140 17.43 -3.28 -1.05
CA CYS A 140 16.55 -4.45 -0.97
C CYS A 140 15.13 -4.11 -1.42
N PRO A 141 14.26 -5.10 -1.75
CA PRO A 141 12.83 -4.81 -1.87
C PRO A 141 12.33 -4.15 -0.60
N GLU A 142 11.65 -3.01 -0.74
CA GLU A 142 11.08 -2.31 0.41
C GLU A 142 10.22 -3.28 1.24
N ALA A 143 10.35 -3.19 2.57
CA ALA A 143 9.86 -4.18 3.51
C ALA A 143 8.37 -4.54 3.32
N GLU A 144 7.51 -3.55 3.13
CA GLU A 144 6.06 -3.72 3.09
C GLU A 144 5.50 -3.92 1.68
N TRP A 145 5.93 -3.09 0.73
CA TRP A 145 5.36 -2.99 -0.61
C TRP A 145 6.22 -3.65 -1.67
N GLY A 146 7.55 -3.61 -1.52
CA GLY A 146 8.50 -4.09 -2.51
C GLY A 146 8.31 -5.58 -2.81
N TYR A 147 8.16 -5.96 -4.07
CA TYR A 147 8.06 -7.37 -4.45
C TYR A 147 9.45 -8.03 -4.49
N ASP A 148 9.53 -9.26 -3.98
CA ASP A 148 10.71 -10.12 -4.12
C ASP A 148 10.42 -11.19 -5.17
N ASP A 149 11.17 -11.14 -6.27
CA ASP A 149 10.95 -12.00 -7.43
C ASP A 149 11.33 -13.47 -7.18
N THR A 150 11.92 -13.80 -6.03
CA THR A 150 12.29 -15.17 -5.68
C THR A 150 11.10 -16.13 -5.73
N LEU A 151 9.90 -15.67 -5.35
CA LEU A 151 8.67 -16.48 -5.38
C LEU A 151 8.18 -16.77 -6.82
N THR A 152 8.58 -15.97 -7.80
CA THR A 152 8.10 -16.05 -9.18
C THR A 152 8.43 -17.39 -9.84
N ALA A 153 9.58 -17.97 -9.53
CA ALA A 153 9.99 -19.26 -10.08
C ALA A 153 9.01 -20.39 -9.72
N ASP A 154 8.60 -20.46 -8.45
CA ASP A 154 7.62 -21.43 -7.98
C ASP A 154 6.23 -21.20 -8.62
N LEU A 155 5.82 -19.94 -8.76
CA LEU A 155 4.57 -19.57 -9.44
C LEU A 155 4.57 -20.01 -10.92
N ARG A 156 5.68 -19.77 -11.63
CA ARG A 156 5.85 -20.22 -13.03
C ARG A 156 5.79 -21.74 -13.14
N ALA A 157 6.43 -22.47 -12.23
CA ALA A 157 6.41 -23.92 -12.22
C ALA A 157 4.99 -24.49 -12.06
N VAL A 158 4.24 -24.00 -11.07
CA VAL A 158 2.84 -24.43 -10.86
C VAL A 158 1.95 -24.02 -12.03
N ALA A 159 2.14 -22.82 -12.59
CA ALA A 159 1.38 -22.37 -13.74
C ALA A 159 1.61 -23.24 -14.97
N ALA A 160 2.86 -23.60 -15.28
CA ALA A 160 3.20 -24.49 -16.38
C ALA A 160 2.61 -25.90 -16.19
N GLU A 161 2.74 -26.47 -14.98
CA GLU A 161 2.20 -27.80 -14.65
C GLU A 161 0.68 -27.87 -14.83
N ARG A 162 -0.03 -26.81 -14.44
CA ARG A 162 -1.51 -26.80 -14.36
C ARG A 162 -2.18 -26.08 -15.52
N GLY A 163 -1.40 -25.59 -16.49
CA GLY A 163 -1.90 -24.77 -17.59
C GLY A 163 -2.59 -23.49 -17.10
N LEU A 164 -2.09 -22.88 -16.03
CA LEU A 164 -2.56 -21.58 -15.54
C LEU A 164 -1.90 -20.45 -16.34
N ARG A 165 -2.59 -19.32 -16.43
CA ARG A 165 -2.02 -18.08 -16.95
C ARG A 165 -1.38 -17.32 -15.79
N LEU A 166 -0.11 -16.97 -15.91
CA LEU A 166 0.54 -16.08 -14.97
C LEU A 166 0.64 -14.69 -15.60
N ARG A 167 0.16 -13.67 -14.89
CA ARG A 167 0.22 -12.27 -15.34
C ARG A 167 0.84 -11.42 -14.25
N ARG A 168 1.63 -10.43 -14.62
CA ARG A 168 2.23 -9.47 -13.70
C ARG A 168 1.65 -8.09 -13.94
N ILE A 169 1.23 -7.45 -12.85
CA ILE A 169 0.83 -6.05 -12.77
C ILE A 169 1.98 -5.33 -12.06
N THR A 170 2.79 -4.58 -12.80
CA THR A 170 3.87 -3.77 -12.22
C THR A 170 3.38 -2.34 -12.05
N VAL A 171 3.55 -1.79 -10.83
CA VAL A 171 3.28 -0.39 -10.50
C VAL A 171 4.48 0.22 -9.78
N PRO A 172 5.01 1.39 -10.18
CA PRO A 172 6.23 1.95 -9.59
C PRO A 172 6.16 2.16 -8.06
N GLU A 173 4.98 2.54 -7.56
CA GLU A 173 4.69 2.74 -6.14
C GLU A 173 3.28 2.19 -5.84
N PRO A 174 2.98 1.79 -4.59
CA PRO A 174 1.79 1.01 -4.25
C PRO A 174 0.47 1.73 -4.61
N GLU A 175 0.38 3.04 -4.38
CA GLU A 175 -0.84 3.83 -4.67
C GLU A 175 -1.01 4.20 -6.15
N GLN A 176 -0.05 3.87 -7.01
CA GLN A 176 -0.14 4.21 -8.43
C GLN A 176 -1.16 3.37 -9.21
N LEU A 177 -1.64 2.29 -8.61
CA LEU A 177 -2.73 1.48 -9.15
C LEU A 177 -4.10 2.15 -9.01
N SER A 178 -4.27 3.07 -8.05
CA SER A 178 -5.57 3.65 -7.69
C SER A 178 -6.30 4.37 -8.82
N PRO A 179 -5.65 5.21 -9.65
CA PRO A 179 -6.32 5.80 -10.81
C PRO A 179 -6.91 4.76 -11.77
N LEU A 180 -6.17 3.69 -12.09
CA LEU A 180 -6.65 2.65 -13.01
C LEU A 180 -7.83 1.89 -12.41
N VAL A 181 -7.79 1.59 -11.11
CA VAL A 181 -8.89 0.93 -10.40
C VAL A 181 -10.12 1.82 -10.33
N ALA A 182 -9.96 3.12 -10.06
CA ALA A 182 -11.06 4.06 -10.04
C ALA A 182 -11.76 4.13 -11.41
N GLU A 183 -10.99 4.24 -12.49
CA GLU A 183 -11.53 4.23 -13.86
C GLU A 183 -12.19 2.88 -14.23
N LEU A 184 -11.63 1.75 -13.77
CA LEU A 184 -12.24 0.43 -13.97
C LEU A 184 -13.61 0.35 -13.30
N TYR A 185 -13.73 0.84 -12.06
CA TYR A 185 -15.00 0.85 -11.34
C TYR A 185 -16.02 1.77 -12.02
N ARG A 186 -15.60 2.94 -12.52
CA ARG A 186 -16.50 3.81 -13.30
C ARG A 186 -16.97 3.16 -14.59
N TRP A 187 -16.05 2.55 -15.34
CA TRP A 187 -16.37 1.80 -16.56
C TRP A 187 -17.36 0.67 -16.26
N TRP A 188 -17.11 -0.10 -15.20
CA TRP A 188 -17.92 -1.24 -14.82
C TRP A 188 -19.32 -0.83 -14.32
N TYR A 189 -19.40 0.19 -13.47
CA TYR A 189 -20.69 0.70 -12.98
C TYR A 189 -21.56 1.27 -14.10
N ARG A 190 -20.97 1.98 -15.08
CA ARG A 190 -21.72 2.46 -16.25
C ARG A 190 -22.35 1.31 -17.05
N ARG A 191 -21.65 0.19 -17.22
CA ARG A 191 -22.20 -1.02 -17.88
C ARG A 191 -23.34 -1.65 -17.11
N LEU A 192 -23.27 -1.60 -15.78
CA LEU A 192 -24.31 -2.10 -14.89
C LEU A 192 -25.48 -1.12 -14.71
N GLY A 193 -25.42 0.08 -15.32
CA GLY A 193 -26.42 1.14 -15.11
C GLY A 193 -26.40 1.72 -13.69
N LEU A 194 -25.28 1.58 -12.99
CA LEU A 194 -25.07 2.08 -11.63
C LEU A 194 -24.41 3.47 -11.66
N PRO A 195 -24.61 4.30 -10.62
CA PRO A 195 -23.89 5.55 -10.49
C PRO A 195 -22.37 5.32 -10.45
N ASP A 196 -21.61 6.14 -11.18
CA ASP A 196 -20.14 6.12 -11.23
C ASP A 196 -19.51 7.42 -10.71
N ASP A 197 -20.30 8.26 -10.04
CA ASP A 197 -19.98 9.65 -9.71
C ASP A 197 -19.68 9.89 -8.22
N ARG A 198 -19.56 8.84 -7.40
CA ARG A 198 -19.15 8.93 -6.00
C ARG A 198 -17.76 8.34 -5.81
N LEU A 199 -16.79 9.17 -5.46
CA LEU A 199 -15.45 8.75 -5.08
C LEU A 199 -15.34 8.58 -3.56
N ILE A 200 -14.78 7.46 -3.13
CA ILE A 200 -14.27 7.29 -1.76
C ILE A 200 -12.75 7.17 -1.81
N VAL A 201 -12.09 8.08 -1.10
CA VAL A 201 -10.64 8.08 -0.92
C VAL A 201 -10.36 7.46 0.44
N GLU A 202 -9.54 6.42 0.45
CA GLU A 202 -9.24 5.59 1.59
C GLU A 202 -7.73 5.52 1.79
N THR A 203 -7.27 5.43 3.03
CA THR A 203 -5.83 5.50 3.32
C THR A 203 -5.36 4.34 4.19
N TYR A 204 -4.21 3.79 3.82
CA TYR A 204 -3.54 2.69 4.50
C TYR A 204 -4.48 1.51 4.79
N ASN A 205 -4.63 1.14 6.06
CA ASN A 205 -5.45 0.01 6.51
C ASN A 205 -6.93 0.37 6.73
N GLN A 206 -7.33 1.63 6.56
CA GLN A 206 -8.74 2.03 6.62
C GLN A 206 -9.35 1.91 5.22
N TRP A 207 -9.75 0.69 4.87
CA TRP A 207 -10.32 0.35 3.57
C TRP A 207 -11.60 -0.51 3.72
N GLU A 208 -12.67 -0.13 3.02
CA GLU A 208 -14.02 -0.72 3.05
C GLU A 208 -14.49 -1.16 1.64
N PRO A 209 -13.95 -2.26 1.09
CA PRO A 209 -14.36 -2.75 -0.22
C PRO A 209 -15.83 -3.18 -0.27
N TYR A 210 -16.38 -3.69 0.86
CA TYR A 210 -17.78 -4.10 0.93
C TYR A 210 -18.73 -2.90 0.78
N TRP A 211 -18.50 -1.82 1.54
CA TRP A 211 -19.35 -0.64 1.45
C TRP A 211 -19.13 0.14 0.16
N ALA A 212 -17.92 0.12 -0.41
CA ALA A 212 -17.68 0.65 -1.75
C ALA A 212 -18.69 0.07 -2.76
N LEU A 213 -18.80 -1.26 -2.81
CA LEU A 213 -19.74 -1.94 -3.70
C LEU A 213 -21.20 -1.69 -3.33
N ARG A 214 -21.56 -1.79 -2.04
CA ARG A 214 -22.95 -1.60 -1.59
C ARG A 214 -23.47 -0.19 -1.81
N THR A 215 -22.60 0.81 -1.90
CA THR A 215 -22.98 2.22 -2.05
C THR A 215 -22.75 2.76 -3.46
N GLY A 216 -22.32 1.91 -4.40
CA GLY A 216 -21.94 2.31 -5.75
C GLY A 216 -20.79 3.32 -5.77
N SER A 217 -19.88 3.23 -4.78
CA SER A 217 -18.73 4.13 -4.70
C SER A 217 -17.55 3.58 -5.49
N VAL A 218 -16.83 4.50 -6.12
CA VAL A 218 -15.56 4.29 -6.81
C VAL A 218 -14.43 4.39 -5.78
N PRO A 219 -13.63 3.33 -5.56
CA PRO A 219 -12.55 3.37 -4.59
C PRO A 219 -11.30 4.05 -5.14
N PHE A 220 -10.60 4.78 -4.27
CA PHE A 220 -9.28 5.33 -4.53
C PHE A 220 -8.43 5.19 -3.28
N TRP A 221 -7.35 4.41 -3.36
CA TRP A 221 -6.53 4.10 -2.20
C TRP A 221 -5.22 4.91 -2.20
N LEU A 222 -4.79 5.34 -1.02
CA LEU A 222 -3.52 6.04 -0.79
C LEU A 222 -2.76 5.34 0.34
N HIS A 223 -1.43 5.28 0.27
CA HIS A 223 -0.66 4.56 1.29
C HIS A 223 -0.66 5.28 2.65
N PHE A 224 -0.46 6.61 2.68
CA PHE A 224 -0.57 7.43 3.89
C PHE A 224 -1.16 8.82 3.57
N PRO A 225 -1.73 9.53 4.55
CA PRO A 225 -2.27 10.88 4.36
C PRO A 225 -1.17 11.95 4.31
N THR A 226 -0.22 11.79 3.38
CA THR A 226 0.94 12.65 3.19
C THR A 226 0.78 13.60 2.00
N GLU A 227 1.63 14.61 1.93
CA GLU A 227 1.68 15.57 0.82
C GLU A 227 1.83 14.91 -0.57
N PRO A 228 2.78 13.96 -0.79
CA PRO A 228 2.86 13.24 -2.06
C PRO A 228 1.56 12.53 -2.46
N SER A 229 0.89 11.87 -1.51
CA SER A 229 -0.39 11.20 -1.75
C SER A 229 -1.52 12.19 -2.06
N ARG A 230 -1.51 13.36 -1.41
CA ARG A 230 -2.47 14.44 -1.69
C ARG A 230 -2.30 14.98 -3.10
N ASP A 231 -1.05 15.23 -3.51
CA ASP A 231 -0.73 15.72 -4.84
C ASP A 231 -1.14 14.72 -5.90
N ARG A 232 -0.88 13.43 -5.67
CA ARG A 232 -1.30 12.36 -6.57
C ARG A 232 -2.82 12.28 -6.73
N LEU A 233 -3.58 12.40 -5.64
CA LEU A 233 -5.04 12.48 -5.72
C LEU A 233 -5.50 13.74 -6.47
N ALA A 234 -4.88 14.89 -6.20
CA ALA A 234 -5.21 16.15 -6.86
C ALA A 234 -4.94 16.09 -8.37
N ASP A 235 -3.85 15.45 -8.78
CA ASP A 235 -3.51 15.22 -10.18
C ASP A 235 -4.53 14.31 -10.86
N TYR A 236 -4.87 13.19 -10.23
CA TYR A 236 -5.93 12.31 -10.72
C TYR A 236 -7.25 13.06 -10.89
N LEU A 237 -7.71 13.82 -9.88
CA LEU A 237 -8.97 14.55 -9.93
C LEU A 237 -8.98 15.69 -10.97
N ARG A 238 -7.81 16.16 -11.40
CA ARG A 238 -7.68 17.17 -12.47
C ARG A 238 -7.72 16.54 -13.86
N GLU A 239 -7.17 15.34 -13.99
CA GLU A 239 -7.06 14.60 -15.25
C GLU A 239 -8.22 13.62 -15.49
N ALA A 240 -9.02 13.35 -14.47
CA ALA A 240 -10.12 12.39 -14.52
C ALA A 240 -11.11 12.73 -15.64
N PRO A 241 -11.62 11.71 -16.39
CA PRO A 241 -12.59 11.93 -17.45
C PRO A 241 -13.89 12.57 -16.93
N ALA A 242 -14.50 13.41 -17.77
CA ALA A 242 -15.83 13.94 -17.52
C ALA A 242 -16.91 12.83 -17.57
N PRO A 243 -18.02 12.96 -16.81
CA PRO A 243 -18.31 14.04 -15.86
C PRO A 243 -17.46 13.93 -14.58
N PRO A 244 -17.22 15.04 -13.87
CA PRO A 244 -16.52 15.01 -12.58
C PRO A 244 -17.34 14.24 -11.55
N TYR A 245 -16.67 13.79 -10.49
CA TYR A 245 -17.34 13.20 -9.35
C TYR A 245 -18.34 14.16 -8.74
N ARG A 246 -19.56 13.67 -8.53
CA ARG A 246 -20.62 14.35 -7.78
C ARG A 246 -20.27 14.45 -6.31
N ASP A 247 -19.84 13.33 -5.74
CA ASP A 247 -19.50 13.22 -4.33
C ASP A 247 -18.05 12.73 -4.16
N ILE A 248 -17.28 13.38 -3.27
CA ILE A 248 -15.93 12.94 -2.91
C ILE A 248 -15.82 12.85 -1.38
N HIS A 249 -15.59 11.65 -0.88
CA HIS A 249 -15.44 11.39 0.55
C HIS A 249 -14.03 10.92 0.86
N VAL A 250 -13.37 11.54 1.84
CA VAL A 250 -11.98 11.19 2.21
C VAL A 250 -11.94 10.63 3.62
N ASN A 251 -11.43 9.42 3.75
CA ASN A 251 -11.16 8.74 5.00
C ASN A 251 -9.64 8.67 5.25
N LEU A 252 -9.24 9.11 6.44
CA LEU A 252 -7.84 9.33 6.82
C LEU A 252 -7.43 8.41 7.96
N PHE A 253 -6.40 7.60 7.73
CA PHE A 253 -5.75 6.79 8.73
C PHE A 253 -5.05 7.68 9.78
N SER A 254 -5.43 7.47 11.03
CA SER A 254 -4.82 8.10 12.20
C SER A 254 -3.70 7.20 12.73
N ASN A 255 -2.46 7.55 12.41
CA ASN A 255 -1.25 6.87 12.90
C ASN A 255 -0.87 7.26 14.34
N GLY A 256 -1.61 8.18 14.99
CA GLY A 256 -1.44 8.49 16.41
C GLY A 256 -0.38 9.56 16.71
N LEU A 257 0.27 10.11 15.69
CA LEU A 257 1.21 11.23 15.78
C LEU A 257 1.16 12.06 14.50
N ARG A 258 1.66 13.30 14.55
CA ARG A 258 1.90 14.09 13.34
C ARG A 258 3.23 13.66 12.73
N SER A 259 3.18 12.78 11.74
CA SER A 259 4.36 12.35 11.00
C SER A 259 4.82 13.46 10.04
N MET A 260 6.12 13.46 9.71
CA MET A 260 6.65 14.38 8.73
C MET A 260 5.99 14.15 7.37
N GLY A 261 5.49 15.24 6.78
CA GLY A 261 4.82 15.21 5.48
C GLY A 261 3.34 14.88 5.55
N GLN A 262 2.82 14.57 6.75
CA GLN A 262 1.40 14.43 6.97
C GLN A 262 0.70 15.78 6.92
N LEU A 263 -0.43 15.83 6.21
CA LEU A 263 -1.24 17.05 6.10
C LEU A 263 -2.39 17.06 7.13
N PRO A 264 -2.82 18.24 7.59
CA PRO A 264 -4.03 18.39 8.40
C PRO A 264 -5.28 17.84 7.69
N ALA A 265 -6.27 17.40 8.45
CA ALA A 265 -7.50 16.83 7.90
C ALA A 265 -8.30 17.84 7.07
N GLU A 266 -8.18 19.13 7.39
CA GLU A 266 -8.83 20.24 6.70
C GLU A 266 -8.40 20.35 5.23
N GLU A 267 -7.13 20.10 4.94
CA GLU A 267 -6.56 20.13 3.59
C GLU A 267 -7.19 19.06 2.71
N TRP A 268 -7.35 17.85 3.24
CA TRP A 268 -8.04 16.74 2.57
C TRP A 268 -9.51 17.04 2.31
N GLY A 269 -10.20 17.60 3.30
CA GLY A 269 -11.59 18.03 3.15
C GLY A 269 -11.74 19.15 2.12
N ALA A 270 -10.78 20.07 2.05
CA ALA A 270 -10.77 21.17 1.08
C ALA A 270 -10.54 20.65 -0.34
N LEU A 271 -9.60 19.72 -0.53
CA LEU A 271 -9.38 19.06 -1.82
C LEU A 271 -10.67 18.36 -2.32
N ALA A 272 -11.33 17.60 -1.46
CA ALA A 272 -12.58 16.93 -1.80
C ALA A 272 -13.68 17.93 -2.21
N ARG A 273 -13.88 19.01 -1.43
CA ARG A 273 -14.86 20.07 -1.75
C ARG A 273 -14.55 20.79 -3.07
N ARG A 274 -13.28 20.97 -3.38
CA ARG A 274 -12.84 21.68 -4.59
C ARG A 274 -13.18 20.90 -5.87
N HIS A 275 -13.09 19.57 -5.83
CA HIS A 275 -13.25 18.73 -7.02
C HIS A 275 -14.62 18.04 -7.13
N ALA A 276 -15.38 17.94 -6.03
CA ALA A 276 -16.74 17.41 -6.07
C ALA A 276 -17.70 18.43 -6.69
N SER A 277 -18.54 17.99 -7.64
CA SER A 277 -19.55 18.86 -8.24
C SER A 277 -20.76 19.13 -7.32
N ARG A 278 -20.92 18.35 -6.25
CA ARG A 278 -22.02 18.51 -5.29
C ARG A 278 -21.60 18.46 -3.83
N THR A 279 -20.90 17.42 -3.38
CA THR A 279 -20.58 17.25 -1.95
C THR A 279 -19.19 16.66 -1.78
N GLY A 280 -18.32 17.38 -1.07
CA GLY A 280 -16.97 16.93 -0.75
C GLY A 280 -16.65 17.04 0.73
N GLY A 281 -15.91 16.10 1.30
CA GLY A 281 -15.44 16.23 2.67
C GLY A 281 -14.86 14.96 3.28
N LEU A 282 -14.58 15.04 4.58
CA LEU A 282 -14.09 13.91 5.36
C LEU A 282 -15.22 12.92 5.68
N LEU A 283 -14.87 11.64 5.79
CA LEU A 283 -15.79 10.56 6.14
C LEU A 283 -15.19 9.69 7.23
N GLY A 284 -15.90 9.58 8.37
CA GLY A 284 -15.49 8.71 9.47
C GLY A 284 -14.26 9.18 10.26
N VAL A 285 -13.80 10.42 10.04
CA VAL A 285 -12.63 11.02 10.71
C VAL A 285 -13.09 12.18 11.60
N ASP A 286 -12.59 12.24 12.84
CA ASP A 286 -12.67 13.45 13.66
C ASP A 286 -11.52 14.38 13.31
N ALA A 287 -11.81 15.43 12.53
CA ALA A 287 -10.82 16.40 12.07
C ALA A 287 -10.08 17.09 13.23
N ARG A 288 -10.74 17.29 14.38
CA ARG A 288 -10.13 17.98 15.53
C ARG A 288 -9.15 17.09 16.29
N ALA A 289 -9.39 15.78 16.28
CA ALA A 289 -8.55 14.80 16.95
C ALA A 289 -7.48 14.20 16.02
N TYR A 290 -7.64 14.29 14.70
CA TYR A 290 -6.66 13.83 13.73
C TYR A 290 -5.30 14.55 13.90
N PRO A 291 -4.15 13.86 13.82
CA PRO A 291 -3.93 12.44 13.46
C PRO A 291 -3.99 11.45 14.63
N THR A 292 -4.43 11.89 15.81
CA THR A 292 -4.55 11.06 17.02
C THR A 292 -5.93 10.41 17.18
N ASP A 293 -6.79 10.53 16.17
CA ASP A 293 -8.15 10.01 16.19
C ASP A 293 -8.20 8.46 16.06
N LEU A 294 -7.86 7.77 17.15
CA LEU A 294 -7.95 6.31 17.24
C LEU A 294 -9.40 5.81 17.12
N GLY A 295 -10.37 6.64 17.51
CA GLY A 295 -11.79 6.31 17.38
C GLY A 295 -12.25 6.21 15.92
N GLY A 296 -11.49 6.79 14.99
CA GLY A 296 -11.70 6.63 13.54
C GLY A 296 -11.76 5.16 13.12
N LEU A 297 -10.93 4.28 13.71
CA LEU A 297 -10.91 2.83 13.44
C LEU A 297 -12.23 2.11 13.79
N LEU A 298 -13.04 2.68 14.67
CA LEU A 298 -14.35 2.12 15.03
C LEU A 298 -15.49 2.80 14.25
N ARG A 299 -15.28 4.03 13.79
CA ARG A 299 -16.31 4.86 13.15
C ARG A 299 -16.30 4.79 11.62
N TYR A 300 -15.18 4.49 10.98
CA TYR A 300 -15.10 4.55 9.52
C TYR A 300 -16.17 3.65 8.88
N ARG A 301 -16.26 2.37 9.29
CA ARG A 301 -17.25 1.44 8.77
C ARG A 301 -18.70 1.93 8.86
N SER A 302 -19.10 2.52 9.99
CA SER A 302 -20.46 3.04 10.18
C SER A 302 -20.69 4.31 9.36
N ALA A 303 -19.65 5.14 9.19
CA ALA A 303 -19.70 6.30 8.29
C ALA A 303 -19.90 5.85 6.83
N PHE A 304 -19.14 4.88 6.33
CA PHE A 304 -19.35 4.30 5.00
C PHE A 304 -20.76 3.73 4.82
N ALA A 305 -21.29 3.01 5.82
CA ALA A 305 -22.65 2.48 5.80
C ALA A 305 -23.74 3.57 5.73
N SER A 306 -23.43 4.79 6.16
CA SER A 306 -24.35 5.95 6.16
C SER A 306 -24.41 6.68 4.82
N LEU A 307 -23.44 6.43 3.91
CA LEU A 307 -23.54 6.88 2.53
C LEU A 307 -24.76 6.20 1.91
N GLY A 308 -25.83 6.96 1.66
CA GLY A 308 -27.08 6.45 1.12
C GLY A 308 -26.92 5.81 -0.28
N ALA A 309 -28.03 5.34 -0.87
CA ALA A 309 -28.06 4.56 -2.11
C ALA A 309 -27.42 3.17 -1.94
N ARG A 310 -28.15 2.28 -1.27
CA ARG A 310 -27.73 0.89 -1.07
C ARG A 310 -28.26 0.04 -2.21
N GLN A 311 -27.36 -0.68 -2.87
CA GLN A 311 -27.66 -1.67 -3.90
C GLN A 311 -27.27 -3.07 -3.45
N ASP A 312 -27.75 -4.08 -4.15
CA ASP A 312 -27.23 -5.44 -4.00
C ASP A 312 -25.79 -5.51 -4.52
N LEU A 313 -25.04 -6.51 -4.05
CA LEU A 313 -23.68 -6.70 -4.54
C LEU A 313 -23.73 -7.05 -6.04
N PRO A 314 -23.00 -6.33 -6.91
CA PRO A 314 -22.97 -6.65 -8.32
C PRO A 314 -22.36 -8.04 -8.54
N ALA A 315 -22.75 -8.70 -9.63
CA ALA A 315 -22.08 -9.93 -10.07
C ALA A 315 -20.58 -9.66 -10.28
N PRO A 316 -19.66 -10.56 -9.92
CA PRO A 316 -18.22 -10.28 -9.99
C PRO A 316 -17.75 -9.82 -11.38
N LEU A 317 -16.89 -8.80 -11.42
CA LEU A 317 -16.18 -8.38 -12.62
C LEU A 317 -15.39 -9.56 -13.20
N THR A 318 -15.57 -9.84 -14.48
CA THR A 318 -14.90 -10.94 -15.17
C THR A 318 -13.54 -10.54 -15.74
N LEU A 319 -12.69 -11.53 -16.03
CA LEU A 319 -11.41 -11.28 -16.70
C LEU A 319 -11.58 -10.77 -18.15
N ALA A 320 -12.68 -11.13 -18.81
CA ALA A 320 -13.01 -10.64 -20.14
C ALA A 320 -13.35 -9.14 -20.11
N GLU A 321 -14.17 -8.73 -19.14
CA GLU A 321 -14.49 -7.31 -18.91
C GLU A 321 -13.24 -6.52 -18.51
N LEU A 322 -12.37 -7.07 -17.66
CA LEU A 322 -11.09 -6.44 -17.35
C LEU A 322 -10.24 -6.27 -18.62
N ALA A 323 -10.19 -7.27 -19.50
CA ALA A 323 -9.44 -7.18 -20.76
C ALA A 323 -10.03 -6.12 -21.71
N GLU A 324 -11.36 -6.03 -21.80
CA GLU A 324 -12.09 -5.00 -22.56
C GLU A 324 -11.72 -3.60 -22.05
N PHE A 325 -11.85 -3.37 -20.73
CA PHE A 325 -11.47 -2.12 -20.10
C PHE A 325 -10.00 -1.75 -20.37
N LEU A 326 -9.06 -2.69 -20.19
CA LEU A 326 -7.63 -2.42 -20.39
C LEU A 326 -7.30 -2.09 -21.85
N ALA A 327 -8.04 -2.63 -22.81
CA ALA A 327 -7.90 -2.28 -24.21
C ALA A 327 -8.36 -0.83 -24.47
N GLU A 328 -9.48 -0.42 -23.90
CA GLU A 328 -10.03 0.94 -24.00
C GLU A 328 -9.19 1.99 -23.24
N ALA A 329 -8.71 1.64 -22.05
CA ALA A 329 -7.96 2.55 -21.18
C ALA A 329 -6.49 2.72 -21.62
N ARG A 330 -6.02 1.97 -22.62
CA ARG A 330 -4.63 1.96 -23.07
C ARG A 330 -4.17 3.38 -23.44
N GLY A 331 -3.09 3.83 -22.80
CA GLY A 331 -2.50 5.16 -23.05
C GLY A 331 -3.13 6.31 -22.28
N SER A 332 -4.24 6.08 -21.55
CA SER A 332 -4.80 7.04 -20.59
C SER A 332 -3.81 7.34 -19.46
N ALA A 333 -3.93 8.50 -18.82
CA ALA A 333 -3.09 8.87 -17.68
C ALA A 333 -3.17 7.84 -16.54
N ALA A 334 -4.37 7.32 -16.28
CA ALA A 334 -4.61 6.27 -15.29
C ALA A 334 -3.90 4.94 -15.61
N HIS A 335 -3.79 4.57 -16.90
CA HIS A 335 -3.12 3.35 -17.33
C HIS A 335 -1.59 3.49 -17.47
N ARG A 336 -1.07 4.67 -17.83
CA ARG A 336 0.37 4.87 -18.11
C ARG A 336 1.34 4.33 -17.04
N PRO A 337 1.11 4.51 -15.72
CA PRO A 337 2.03 4.00 -14.72
C PRO A 337 1.91 2.48 -14.50
N VAL A 338 0.89 1.83 -15.05
CA VAL A 338 0.61 0.41 -14.82
C VAL A 338 1.05 -0.42 -16.02
N ARG A 339 1.97 -1.36 -15.80
CA ARG A 339 2.37 -2.34 -16.81
C ARG A 339 1.73 -3.69 -16.50
N ILE A 340 0.96 -4.22 -17.44
CA ILE A 340 0.37 -5.56 -17.31
C ILE A 340 0.91 -6.45 -18.42
N ALA A 341 1.60 -7.53 -18.05
CA ALA A 341 2.22 -8.46 -18.98
C ALA A 341 1.90 -9.90 -18.62
N ASP A 342 1.89 -10.78 -19.63
CA ASP A 342 1.89 -12.21 -19.40
C ASP A 342 3.30 -12.61 -18.97
N GLU A 343 3.41 -13.35 -17.87
CA GLU A 343 4.68 -13.91 -17.39
C GLU A 343 4.93 -15.18 -18.19
N GLY A 344 5.84 -15.10 -19.17
CA GLY A 344 6.15 -16.20 -20.06
C GLY A 344 6.44 -17.50 -19.31
N THR A 345 5.89 -18.61 -19.80
CA THR A 345 6.28 -19.96 -19.38
C THR A 345 7.63 -20.30 -20.03
N GLY A 346 8.71 -19.68 -19.55
CA GLY A 346 10.10 -20.00 -19.91
C GLY A 346 10.52 -19.67 -21.35
N ALA A 347 11.28 -18.57 -21.50
CA ALA A 347 12.26 -18.41 -22.59
C ALA A 347 13.27 -17.25 -22.36
N ASP A 348 13.02 -16.32 -21.44
CA ASP A 348 13.96 -15.24 -21.14
C ASP A 348 14.63 -15.45 -19.78
N ALA A 349 15.53 -16.43 -19.71
CA ALA A 349 16.62 -16.38 -18.74
C ALA A 349 17.74 -15.56 -19.39
N PRO A 350 18.31 -14.52 -18.74
CA PRO A 350 19.53 -13.93 -19.24
C PRO A 350 20.62 -15.02 -19.27
N ALA A 351 21.27 -15.18 -20.41
CA ALA A 351 22.46 -16.01 -20.54
C ALA A 351 23.53 -15.53 -19.54
N PRO A 352 24.37 -16.45 -19.02
CA PRO A 352 25.33 -16.17 -17.95
C PRO A 352 26.33 -15.07 -18.28
#